data_AF-A0A5J9UK67-F1
#
_entry.id   AF-A0A5J9UK67-F1
#
_cell.length_a   1.000
_cell.length_b   1.000
_cell.length_c   1.000
_cell.angle_alpha   90.00
_cell.angle_beta   90.00
_cell.angle_gamma   90.00
#
_symmetry.space_group_name_H-M   'P 1'
#
loop_
_entity.id
_entity.type
_entity.pdbx_description
1 polymer ?
#
loop_
_entity_poly.entity_id
_entity_poly.type
_entity_poly.pdbx_seq_one_letter_code
_entity_poly.pdbx_strand_id
1 'polypeptide(L)'
;MITQRPILPNQNFTYRFDLTGQEGTLWWHAHEPFLRATVHGAVIIRPRGWPDSYPFPKPDKEVPIIIGVAEDGYVLDVEPGKTYLCA
;
A
#
# COMPACT_ATOMS: atom_id res chain seq x y z
N MET A 1 -7.79 -22.31 -8.62
CA MET A 1 -6.36 -22.57 -8.38
C MET A 1 -5.60 -21.54 -9.19
N ILE A 2 -4.67 -20.76 -8.61
CA ILE A 2 -3.84 -19.90 -9.46
C ILE A 2 -2.33 -20.14 -9.22
N THR A 3 -1.79 -20.24 -7.99
CA THR A 3 -0.36 -20.64 -7.80
C THR A 3 -0.01 -21.42 -6.52
N GLN A 4 -0.85 -21.41 -5.48
CA GLN A 4 -0.52 -22.02 -4.17
C GLN A 4 -1.74 -22.63 -3.44
N ARG A 5 -1.46 -23.42 -2.40
CA ARG A 5 -2.43 -23.86 -1.37
C ARG A 5 -2.53 -22.82 -0.25
N PRO A 6 -3.61 -22.83 0.56
CA PRO A 6 -3.73 -21.92 1.71
C PRO A 6 -2.62 -22.13 2.74
N ILE A 7 -2.18 -21.05 3.38
CA ILE A 7 -1.32 -21.10 4.56
C ILE A 7 -2.20 -21.53 5.74
N LEU A 8 -1.92 -22.71 6.31
CA LEU A 8 -2.73 -23.26 7.39
C LEU A 8 -2.49 -22.52 8.72
N PRO A 9 -3.43 -22.60 9.68
CA PRO A 9 -3.19 -22.08 11.03
C PRO A 9 -1.89 -22.62 11.63
N ASN A 10 -1.15 -21.74 12.31
CA ASN A 10 0.16 -22.03 12.91
C ASN A 10 1.25 -22.47 11.92
N GLN A 11 1.09 -22.20 10.62
CA GLN A 11 2.13 -22.39 9.60
C GLN A 11 2.64 -21.03 9.10
N ASN A 12 3.80 -21.05 8.46
CA ASN A 12 4.41 -19.88 7.85
C ASN A 12 4.67 -20.12 6.35
N PHE A 13 4.74 -19.03 5.59
CA PHE A 13 5.16 -19.05 4.20
C PHE A 13 5.86 -17.73 3.88
N THR A 14 6.99 -17.80 3.19
CA THR A 14 7.78 -16.63 2.83
C THR A 14 7.50 -16.23 1.39
N TYR A 15 6.89 -15.05 1.21
CA TYR A 15 6.75 -14.43 -0.10
C TYR A 15 8.03 -13.68 -0.49
N ARG A 16 8.43 -13.78 -1.76
CA ARG A 16 9.54 -13.02 -2.33
C ARG A 16 9.03 -12.26 -3.55
N PHE A 17 9.11 -10.93 -3.48
CA PHE A 17 8.69 -10.03 -4.56
C PHE A 17 9.93 -9.45 -5.24
N ASP A 18 9.95 -9.46 -6.57
CA ASP A 18 10.91 -8.67 -7.34
C ASP A 18 10.27 -7.32 -7.65
N LEU A 19 10.84 -6.26 -7.08
CA LEU A 19 10.37 -4.88 -7.24
C LEU A 19 11.18 -4.11 -8.29
N THR A 20 11.99 -4.80 -9.09
CA THR A 20 12.83 -4.17 -10.11
C THR A 20 11.98 -3.39 -11.11
N GLY A 21 12.28 -2.11 -11.26
CA GLY A 21 11.58 -1.21 -12.18
C GLY A 21 10.22 -0.70 -11.69
N GLN A 22 9.81 -1.04 -10.46
CA GLN A 22 8.59 -0.51 -9.85
C GLN A 22 8.91 0.76 -9.05
N GLU A 23 8.03 1.76 -9.18
CA GLU A 23 8.05 3.01 -8.42
C GLU A 23 6.59 3.52 -8.33
N GLY A 24 6.19 4.04 -7.17
CA GLY A 24 4.82 4.48 -6.88
C GLY A 24 4.11 3.62 -5.83
N THR A 25 2.78 3.70 -5.80
CA THR A 25 1.95 2.92 -4.87
C THR A 25 1.41 1.65 -5.55
N LEU A 26 1.72 0.51 -4.95
CA LEU A 26 1.03 -0.76 -5.18
C LEU A 26 0.19 -1.11 -3.94
N TRP A 27 -0.52 -2.22 -3.99
CA TRP A 27 -1.30 -2.72 -2.88
C TRP A 27 -1.21 -4.24 -2.81
N TRP A 28 -1.43 -4.77 -1.62
CA TRP A 28 -1.50 -6.21 -1.37
C TRP A 28 -2.83 -6.53 -0.71
N HIS A 29 -3.35 -7.73 -0.95
CA HIS A 29 -4.53 -8.24 -0.26
C HIS A 29 -4.43 -9.76 -0.14
N ALA A 30 -5.12 -10.33 0.85
CA ALA A 30 -5.30 -11.77 0.90
C ALA A 30 -6.01 -12.22 -0.38
N HIS A 31 -5.43 -13.20 -1.08
CA HIS A 31 -6.06 -13.79 -2.26
C HIS A 31 -7.02 -14.93 -1.88
N GLU A 32 -7.73 -14.73 -0.76
CA GLU A 32 -8.80 -15.58 -0.27
C GLU A 32 -10.09 -14.74 -0.20
N PRO A 33 -11.21 -15.14 -0.83
CA PRO A 33 -12.30 -14.24 -1.20
C PRO A 33 -12.87 -13.37 -0.08
N PHE A 34 -12.99 -13.88 1.14
CA PHE A 34 -13.53 -13.12 2.27
C PHE A 34 -12.46 -12.36 3.06
N LEU A 35 -11.24 -12.92 3.13
CA LEU A 35 -10.16 -12.27 3.89
C LEU A 35 -9.70 -10.98 3.22
N ARG A 36 -9.85 -10.83 1.89
CA ARG A 36 -9.46 -9.60 1.19
C ARG A 36 -10.22 -8.34 1.65
N ALA A 37 -11.35 -8.48 2.34
CA ALA A 37 -12.13 -7.35 2.86
C ALA A 37 -11.50 -6.73 4.12
N THR A 38 -10.64 -7.47 4.82
CA THR A 38 -10.02 -7.03 6.08
C THR A 38 -8.51 -7.20 6.11
N VAL A 39 -7.97 -8.04 5.24
CA VAL A 39 -6.54 -8.35 5.12
C VAL A 39 -6.03 -7.77 3.80
N HIS A 40 -5.66 -6.50 3.84
CA HIS A 40 -5.12 -5.75 2.73
C HIS A 40 -4.27 -4.56 3.21
N GLY A 41 -3.47 -3.98 2.33
CA GLY A 41 -2.63 -2.84 2.66
C GLY A 41 -1.94 -2.21 1.44
N ALA A 42 -1.38 -1.02 1.62
CA ALA A 42 -0.58 -0.34 0.60
C ALA A 42 0.88 -0.82 0.63
N VAL A 43 1.54 -0.78 -0.53
CA VAL A 43 2.99 -0.96 -0.71
C VAL A 43 3.51 0.29 -1.41
N ILE A 44 4.25 1.13 -0.68
CA ILE A 44 4.83 2.35 -1.26
C ILE A 44 6.27 2.06 -1.67
N ILE A 45 6.54 2.17 -2.98
CA ILE A 45 7.86 1.98 -3.57
C ILE A 45 8.39 3.34 -3.99
N ARG A 46 9.34 3.87 -3.23
CA ARG A 46 9.89 5.22 -3.45
C ARG A 46 10.95 5.22 -4.57
N PRO A 47 11.13 6.37 -5.24
CA PRO A 47 12.17 6.53 -6.24
C PRO A 47 13.57 6.17 -5.73
N ARG A 48 14.38 5.59 -6.62
CA ARG A 48 15.78 5.30 -6.32
C ARG A 48 16.56 6.62 -6.31
N GLY A 49 16.87 7.13 -5.11
CA GLY A 49 17.42 8.48 -4.93
C GLY A 49 16.46 9.46 -4.22
N TRP A 50 15.37 8.94 -3.65
CA TRP A 50 14.46 9.70 -2.80
C TRP A 50 15.19 10.58 -1.76
N PRO A 51 14.71 11.81 -1.51
CA PRO A 51 13.49 12.42 -2.02
C PRO A 51 13.64 13.24 -3.31
N ASP A 52 14.87 13.54 -3.74
CA ASP A 52 15.13 14.50 -4.82
C ASP A 52 14.79 13.96 -6.21
N SER A 53 14.48 12.66 -6.30
CA SER A 53 14.11 11.96 -7.52
C SER A 53 12.61 11.98 -7.84
N TYR A 54 11.76 12.58 -6.99
CA TYR A 54 10.37 12.80 -7.39
C TYR A 54 10.29 13.77 -8.58
N PRO A 55 9.35 13.57 -9.52
CA PRO A 55 9.10 14.53 -10.61
C PRO A 55 8.38 15.81 -10.13
N PHE A 56 8.20 15.95 -8.81
CA PHE A 56 7.54 17.06 -8.12
C PHE A 56 8.29 17.40 -6.82
N PRO A 57 8.09 18.59 -6.24
CA PRO A 57 8.70 18.93 -4.94
C PRO A 57 8.31 17.93 -3.86
N LYS A 58 9.28 17.56 -3.02
CA LYS A 58 9.05 16.63 -1.92
C LYS A 58 7.84 17.06 -1.07
N PRO A 59 6.83 16.18 -0.87
CA PRO A 59 5.68 16.49 -0.04
C PRO A 59 6.08 16.57 1.44
N ASP A 60 5.34 17.36 2.23
CA ASP A 60 5.51 17.40 3.69
C ASP A 60 5.10 16.07 4.34
N LYS A 61 4.05 15.43 3.82
CA LYS A 61 3.52 14.16 4.32
C LYS A 61 3.09 13.24 3.18
N GLU A 62 3.29 11.94 3.33
CA GLU A 62 2.78 10.89 2.44
C GLU A 62 1.71 10.10 3.20
N VAL A 63 0.50 9.99 2.66
CA VAL A 63 -0.65 9.36 3.33
C VAL A 63 -1.26 8.29 2.41
N PRO A 64 -1.17 7.00 2.75
CA PRO A 64 -1.88 5.95 2.02
C PRO A 64 -3.39 6.06 2.21
N ILE A 65 -4.16 6.12 1.12
CA ILE A 65 -5.62 6.13 1.18
C ILE A 65 -6.15 4.86 0.52
N ILE A 66 -6.55 3.89 1.35
CA ILE A 66 -7.12 2.62 0.89
C ILE A 66 -8.65 2.72 0.92
N ILE A 67 -9.26 2.78 -0.26
CA ILE A 67 -10.71 2.78 -0.40
C ILE A 67 -11.21 1.34 -0.31
N GLY A 68 -11.87 1.01 0.79
CA GLY A 68 -12.45 -0.31 1.06
C GLY A 68 -13.94 -0.21 1.39
N VAL A 69 -14.52 -1.35 1.80
CA VAL A 69 -15.88 -1.37 2.34
C VAL A 69 -15.78 -0.97 3.82
N ALA A 70 -16.08 0.29 4.11
CA ALA A 70 -16.16 0.81 5.46
C ALA A 70 -17.60 1.29 5.73
N GLU A 71 -18.11 1.00 6.93
CA GLU A 71 -19.41 1.52 7.39
C GLU A 71 -19.31 3.03 7.72
N ASP A 72 -18.12 3.49 8.12
CA ASP A 72 -17.81 4.88 8.42
C ASP A 72 -16.81 5.45 7.40
N GLY A 73 -17.02 6.70 6.98
CA GLY A 73 -16.11 7.41 6.09
C GLY A 73 -14.74 7.71 6.72
N TYR A 74 -13.75 8.01 5.89
CA TYR A 74 -12.43 8.44 6.34
C TYR A 74 -12.33 9.98 6.38
N VAL A 75 -11.80 10.53 7.47
CA VAL A 75 -11.46 11.95 7.59
C VAL A 75 -9.95 12.08 7.66
N LEU A 76 -9.38 12.87 6.75
CA LEU A 76 -7.96 13.24 6.77
C LEU A 76 -7.80 14.64 7.34
N ASP A 77 -7.23 14.74 8.54
CA ASP A 77 -6.87 16.03 9.12
C ASP A 77 -5.64 16.61 8.41
N VAL A 78 -5.81 17.80 7.84
CA VAL A 78 -4.76 18.50 7.08
C VAL A 78 -4.38 19.83 7.73
N GLU A 79 -3.08 20.10 7.75
CA GLU A 79 -2.50 21.37 8.19
C GLU A 79 -2.46 22.39 7.04
N PRO A 80 -2.86 23.66 7.27
CA PRO A 80 -2.73 24.73 6.28
C PRO A 80 -1.29 24.93 5.79
N GLY A 81 -1.11 25.12 4.48
CA GLY A 81 0.20 25.37 3.89
C GLY A 81 1.11 24.13 3.78
N LYS A 82 0.62 22.94 4.15
CA LYS A 82 1.34 21.67 3.99
C LYS A 82 0.90 20.94 2.72
N THR A 83 1.84 20.24 2.11
CA THR A 83 1.64 19.41 0.93
C THR A 83 1.54 17.93 1.31
N TYR A 84 0.54 17.25 0.77
CA TYR A 84 0.25 15.85 1.05
C TYR A 84 0.31 15.06 -0.26
N LEU A 85 1.14 14.01 -0.30
CA LEU A 85 1.07 13.01 -1.35
C LEU A 85 0.12 11.90 -0.90
N CYS A 86 -1.05 11.86 -1.51
CA CYS A 86 -2.02 10.80 -1.29
C CYS A 86 -1.61 9.58 -2.13
N ALA A 87 -1.21 8.52 -1.44
CA ALA A 87 -0.66 7.30 -2.02
C ALA A 87 -1.72 6.21 -2.17
#